data_AF-A0A9X4EZ67-F1
#
_entry.id   AF-A0A9X4EZ67-F1
#
_cell.length_a   1.000
_cell.length_b   1.000
_cell.length_c   1.000
_cell.angle_alpha   90.00
_cell.angle_beta   90.00
_cell.angle_gamma   90.00
#
_symmetry.space_group_name_H-M   'P 1'
#
loop_
_entity.id
_entity.type
_entity.pdbx_description
1 polymer ?
#
loop_
_entity_poly.entity_id
_entity_poly.type
_entity_poly.pdbx_seq_one_letter_code
_entity_poly.pdbx_strand_id
1 'polypeptide(L)'
;MSLHETVVTLEELQGLDLAAILSEVEEHSYHYIESALAAQKESVPARLLAAACSMHFTPRDAKVPFKPKFIFEDRRGLIASDFSEESLTALKDFCPEVENHELRALLADIAWITKSGTIEL
;
A
#
# COMPACT_ATOMS: atom_id res chain seq x y z
N MET A 1 -5.52 2.81 14.84
CA MET A 1 -4.58 3.88 14.45
C MET A 1 -5.14 4.55 13.21
N SER A 2 -5.26 5.87 13.23
CA SER A 2 -5.49 6.63 12.01
C SER A 2 -4.16 6.72 11.26
N LEU A 3 -4.05 6.15 10.07
CA LEU A 3 -2.79 6.22 9.30
C LEU A 3 -2.42 7.65 8.87
N HIS A 4 -3.36 8.58 8.93
CA HIS A 4 -3.12 10.01 8.75
C HIS A 4 -2.05 10.58 9.71
N GLU A 5 -1.82 9.95 10.88
CA GLU A 5 -0.89 10.46 11.89
C GLU A 5 0.50 9.82 11.80
N THR A 6 0.67 8.75 11.03
CA THR A 6 1.95 8.02 10.92
C THR A 6 2.54 8.21 9.54
N VAL A 7 3.46 9.15 9.43
CA VAL A 7 4.25 9.37 8.23
C VAL A 7 5.37 8.33 8.18
N VAL A 8 5.56 7.72 7.02
CA VAL A 8 6.63 6.75 6.75
C VAL A 8 7.52 7.29 5.65
N THR A 9 8.84 7.25 5.83
CA THR A 9 9.80 7.71 4.83
C THR A 9 10.25 6.58 3.88
N LEU A 10 10.93 6.95 2.80
CA LEU A 10 11.53 5.98 1.87
C LEU A 10 12.57 5.10 2.59
N GLU A 11 13.41 5.70 3.43
CA GLU A 11 14.46 4.98 4.16
C GLU A 11 13.87 3.91 5.11
N GLU A 12 12.71 4.20 5.72
CA GLU A 12 12.01 3.23 6.55
C GLU A 12 11.45 2.07 5.74
N LEU A 13 10.94 2.33 4.53
CA LEU A 13 10.50 1.28 3.60
C LEU A 13 11.69 0.43 3.10
N GLN A 14 12.80 1.07 2.74
CA GLN A 14 14.03 0.39 2.30
C GLN A 14 14.68 -0.44 3.41
N GLY A 15 14.51 -0.04 4.67
CA GLY A 15 14.97 -0.81 5.83
C GLY A 15 14.14 -2.06 6.13
N LEU A 16 12.99 -2.25 5.47
CA LEU A 16 12.15 -3.43 5.64
C LEU A 16 12.75 -4.63 4.90
N ASP A 17 12.91 -5.76 5.60
CA ASP A 17 13.25 -7.03 4.96
C ASP A 17 12.00 -7.63 4.27
N LEU A 18 11.58 -6.96 3.19
CA LEU A 18 10.40 -7.32 2.43
C LEU A 18 10.55 -8.71 1.79
N ALA A 19 11.76 -9.06 1.37
CA ALA A 19 12.04 -10.38 0.79
C ALA A 19 11.78 -11.50 1.82
N ALA A 20 12.26 -11.35 3.05
CA ALA A 20 11.97 -12.32 4.11
C ALA A 20 10.46 -12.42 4.39
N ILE A 21 9.76 -11.29 4.53
CA ILE A 21 8.31 -11.26 4.81
C ILE A 21 7.51 -11.96 3.71
N LEU A 22 7.85 -11.71 2.45
CA LEU A 22 7.13 -12.29 1.31
C LEU A 22 7.53 -13.74 1.02
N SER A 23 8.71 -14.20 1.47
CA SER A 23 9.14 -15.59 1.28
C SER A 23 8.24 -16.64 1.96
N GLU A 24 7.48 -16.21 2.99
CA GLU A 24 6.54 -17.05 3.73
C GLU A 24 5.13 -17.08 3.09
N VAL A 25 4.91 -16.32 2.02
CA VAL A 25 3.62 -16.20 1.35
C VAL A 25 3.47 -17.29 0.28
N GLU A 26 2.65 -18.30 0.55
CA GLU A 26 2.42 -19.43 -0.37
C GLU A 26 1.82 -19.00 -1.72
N GLU A 27 0.92 -18.01 -1.70
CA GLU A 27 0.26 -17.46 -2.88
C GLU A 27 0.41 -15.94 -2.89
N HIS A 28 1.07 -15.41 -3.92
CA HIS A 28 1.43 -13.99 -4.00
C HIS A 28 0.26 -13.08 -4.41
N SER A 29 -0.96 -13.38 -3.96
CA SER A 29 -2.09 -12.45 -4.13
C SER A 29 -2.04 -11.34 -3.08
N TYR A 30 -2.63 -10.19 -3.39
CA TYR A 30 -2.66 -9.03 -2.49
C TYR A 30 -3.22 -9.36 -1.09
N HIS A 31 -4.11 -10.35 -0.97
CA HIS A 31 -4.70 -10.72 0.33
C HIS A 31 -3.70 -11.44 1.25
N TYR A 32 -2.88 -12.34 0.71
CA TYR A 32 -1.85 -13.01 1.52
C TYR A 32 -0.68 -12.06 1.80
N ILE A 33 -0.33 -11.21 0.84
CA ILE A 33 0.66 -10.13 1.03
C ILE A 33 0.21 -9.17 2.13
N GLU A 34 -1.04 -8.70 2.10
CA GLU A 34 -1.67 -7.89 3.15
C GLU A 34 -1.52 -8.58 4.51
N SER A 35 -1.83 -9.87 4.58
CA SER A 35 -1.83 -10.64 5.83
C SER A 35 -0.42 -10.81 6.41
N ALA A 36 0.58 -11.10 5.57
CA ALA A 36 1.97 -11.24 5.99
C ALA A 36 2.56 -9.91 6.48
N LEU A 37 2.26 -8.82 5.78
CA LEU A 37 2.67 -7.47 6.19
C LEU A 37 1.96 -7.04 7.50
N ALA A 38 0.66 -7.32 7.63
CA ALA A 38 -0.11 -7.01 8.83
C ALA A 38 0.33 -7.80 10.07
N ALA A 39 0.95 -8.98 9.88
CA ALA A 39 1.52 -9.77 10.96
C ALA A 39 2.73 -9.08 11.63
N GLN A 40 3.42 -8.17 10.92
CA GLN A 40 4.55 -7.39 11.41
C GLN A 40 4.07 -6.19 12.26
N LYS A 41 3.40 -6.47 13.38
CA LYS A 41 2.66 -5.47 14.19
C LYS A 41 3.51 -4.28 14.67
N GLU A 42 4.78 -4.53 14.95
CA GLU A 42 5.73 -3.51 15.44
C GLU A 42 6.43 -2.76 14.30
N SER A 43 6.31 -3.22 13.06
CA SER A 43 6.93 -2.58 11.89
C SER A 43 5.96 -1.56 11.28
N VAL A 44 6.22 -0.29 11.55
CA VAL A 44 5.51 0.84 10.94
C VAL A 44 5.49 0.76 9.39
N PRO A 45 6.63 0.57 8.68
CA PRO A 45 6.63 0.47 7.22
C PRO A 45 5.85 -0.75 6.70
N ALA A 46 5.92 -1.90 7.38
CA ALA A 46 5.12 -3.07 7.00
C ALA A 46 3.62 -2.79 7.13
N ARG A 47 3.19 -2.11 8.21
CA ARG A 47 1.78 -1.73 8.38
C ARG A 47 1.29 -0.74 7.31
N LEU A 48 2.15 0.16 6.84
CA LEU A 48 1.81 1.04 5.71
C LEU A 48 1.55 0.22 4.44
N LEU A 49 2.44 -0.71 4.10
CA LEU A 49 2.27 -1.59 2.95
C LEU A 49 1.04 -2.50 3.10
N ALA A 50 0.78 -3.02 4.30
CA ALA A 50 -0.42 -3.79 4.60
C ALA A 50 -1.69 -2.95 4.36
N ALA A 51 -1.67 -1.70 4.82
CA ALA A 51 -2.77 -0.77 4.62
C ALA A 51 -3.01 -0.46 3.13
N ALA A 52 -1.95 -0.27 2.34
CA ALA A 52 -2.04 -0.14 0.89
C ALA A 52 -2.71 -1.37 0.25
N CYS A 53 -2.36 -2.58 0.70
CA CYS A 53 -2.94 -3.85 0.23
C CYS A 53 -4.38 -4.11 0.74
N SER A 54 -4.85 -3.36 1.73
CA SER A 54 -6.16 -3.58 2.35
C SER A 54 -7.33 -3.00 1.56
N MET A 55 -7.08 -2.21 0.51
CA MET A 55 -8.11 -1.59 -0.32
C MET A 55 -8.73 -2.60 -1.30
N HIS A 56 -9.99 -2.40 -1.65
CA HIS A 56 -10.69 -3.27 -2.61
C HIS A 56 -10.56 -2.72 -4.03
N PHE A 57 -9.83 -3.44 -4.88
CA PHE A 57 -9.73 -3.12 -6.30
C PHE A 57 -11.05 -3.42 -7.04
N THR A 58 -11.62 -2.40 -7.66
CA THR A 58 -12.90 -2.39 -8.37
C THR A 58 -12.67 -2.02 -9.84
N PRO A 59 -12.34 -2.99 -10.71
CA PRO A 59 -11.94 -2.72 -12.11
C PRO A 59 -13.06 -2.12 -12.97
N ARG A 60 -14.31 -2.18 -12.51
CA ARG A 60 -15.48 -1.61 -13.20
C ARG A 60 -15.60 -0.09 -13.04
N ASP A 61 -14.80 0.51 -12.17
CA ASP A 61 -14.82 1.94 -11.88
C ASP A 61 -13.44 2.55 -12.08
N ALA A 62 -13.11 2.87 -13.34
CA ALA A 62 -11.81 3.42 -13.71
C ALA A 62 -11.49 4.78 -13.07
N LYS A 63 -12.49 5.49 -12.53
CA LYS A 63 -12.28 6.78 -11.85
C LYS A 63 -11.86 6.59 -10.40
N VAL A 64 -12.40 5.57 -9.73
CA VAL A 64 -12.09 5.24 -8.33
C VAL A 64 -11.86 3.72 -8.21
N PRO A 65 -10.72 3.23 -8.72
CA PRO A 65 -10.47 1.80 -8.78
C PRO A 65 -10.20 1.19 -7.41
N PHE A 66 -9.74 1.96 -6.42
CA PHE A 66 -9.56 1.47 -5.05
C PHE A 66 -10.66 2.02 -4.14
N LYS A 67 -11.52 1.11 -3.67
CA LYS A 67 -12.62 1.41 -2.76
C LYS A 67 -12.33 0.88 -1.36
N PRO A 68 -13.02 1.39 -0.32
CA PRO A 68 -12.97 0.79 0.99
C PRO A 68 -13.36 -0.69 0.92
N LYS A 69 -12.57 -1.55 1.56
CA LYS A 69 -12.88 -2.99 1.67
C LYS A 69 -14.11 -3.27 2.55
N PHE A 70 -14.44 -2.36 3.46
CA PHE A 70 -15.66 -2.40 4.25
C PHE A 70 -16.24 -1.00 4.44
N ILE A 71 -17.56 -0.92 4.62
CA ILE A 71 -18.29 0.29 4.99
C ILE A 71 -19.33 -0.14 6.05
N PHE A 72 -19.31 0.50 7.21
CA PHE A 72 -20.19 0.24 8.35
C PHE A 72 -20.64 1.55 8.96
N GLU A 73 -21.92 1.91 8.79
CA GLU A 73 -22.53 3.15 9.32
C GLU A 73 -21.60 4.37 9.15
N ASP A 74 -20.94 4.80 10.22
CA ASP A 74 -20.07 5.98 10.26
C ASP A 74 -18.57 5.68 10.05
N ARG A 75 -18.23 4.46 9.64
CA ARG A 75 -16.85 4.00 9.43
C ARG A 75 -16.69 3.35 8.08
N ARG A 76 -15.50 3.49 7.50
CA ARG A 76 -15.10 2.77 6.30
C ARG A 76 -13.65 2.29 6.44
N GLY A 77 -13.31 1.28 5.66
CA GLY A 77 -11.93 0.92 5.38
C GLY A 77 -11.20 2.04 4.65
N LEU A 78 -9.90 1.88 4.50
CA LEU A 78 -9.03 2.88 3.91
C LEU A 78 -9.31 3.07 2.42
N ILE A 79 -8.99 4.27 1.93
CA ILE A 79 -8.83 4.61 0.51
C ILE A 79 -7.50 5.32 0.32
N ALA A 80 -7.07 5.47 -0.93
CA ALA A 80 -5.76 6.04 -1.23
C ALA A 80 -5.59 7.49 -0.76
N SER A 81 -6.65 8.28 -0.67
CA SER A 81 -6.58 9.64 -0.12
C SER A 81 -6.47 9.70 1.41
N ASP A 82 -6.47 8.55 2.09
CA ASP A 82 -6.27 8.49 3.55
C ASP A 82 -4.78 8.50 3.94
N PHE A 83 -3.89 8.22 2.99
CA PHE A 83 -2.45 8.29 3.23
C PHE A 83 -1.96 9.75 3.17
N SER A 84 -0.94 10.09 3.96
CA SER A 84 -0.31 11.41 3.89
C SER A 84 0.43 11.58 2.56
N GLU A 85 0.63 12.81 2.10
CA GLU A 85 1.38 13.10 0.87
C GLU A 85 2.82 12.57 0.93
N GLU A 86 3.45 12.66 2.10
CA GLU A 86 4.79 12.12 2.36
C GLU A 86 4.82 10.60 2.23
N SER A 87 3.83 9.91 2.81
CA SER A 87 3.74 8.45 2.72
C SER A 87 3.45 8.00 1.29
N LEU A 88 2.59 8.74 0.57
CA LEU A 88 2.33 8.47 -0.86
C LEU A 88 3.58 8.69 -1.71
N THR A 89 4.39 9.70 -1.38
CA THR A 89 5.68 9.95 -2.04
C THR A 89 6.66 8.82 -1.76
N ALA A 90 6.78 8.37 -0.51
CA ALA A 90 7.61 7.24 -0.12
C ALA A 90 7.18 5.94 -0.82
N LEU A 91 5.88 5.64 -0.90
CA LEU A 91 5.35 4.47 -1.61
C LEU A 91 5.66 4.52 -3.12
N LYS A 92 5.53 5.69 -3.74
CA LYS A 92 5.89 5.89 -5.15
C LYS A 92 7.38 5.65 -5.36
N ASP A 93 8.24 6.27 -4.56
CA ASP A 93 9.69 6.21 -4.76
C ASP A 93 10.24 4.82 -4.42
N PHE A 94 9.57 4.08 -3.52
CA PHE A 94 9.88 2.69 -3.21
C PHE A 94 9.38 1.70 -4.28
N CYS A 95 8.30 2.01 -5.00
CA CYS A 95 7.71 1.16 -6.04
C CYS A 95 8.72 0.52 -7.03
N PRO A 96 9.68 1.25 -7.64
CA PRO A 96 10.66 0.66 -8.56
C PRO A 96 11.60 -0.37 -7.91
N GLU A 97 11.75 -0.36 -6.58
CA GLU A 97 12.62 -1.28 -5.83
C GLU A 97 11.89 -2.58 -5.44
N VAL A 98 10.56 -2.63 -5.58
CA VAL A 98 9.77 -3.81 -5.21
C VAL A 98 9.91 -4.92 -6.26
N GLU A 99 10.47 -6.06 -5.85
CA GLU A 99 10.63 -7.24 -6.71
C GLU A 99 9.31 -7.98 -6.94
N ASN A 100 8.44 -8.06 -5.93
CA ASN A 100 7.15 -8.73 -6.05
C ASN A 100 6.23 -7.97 -7.01
N HIS A 101 5.88 -8.60 -8.13
CA HIS A 101 5.14 -7.94 -9.21
C HIS A 101 3.74 -7.46 -8.81
N GLU A 102 3.05 -8.20 -7.93
CA GLU A 102 1.68 -7.88 -7.49
C GLU A 102 1.69 -6.66 -6.55
N LEU A 103 2.59 -6.66 -5.58
CA LEU A 103 2.80 -5.50 -4.71
C LEU A 103 3.27 -4.29 -5.51
N ARG A 104 4.21 -4.47 -6.44
CA ARG A 104 4.67 -3.37 -7.31
C ARG A 104 3.54 -2.78 -8.15
N ALA A 105 2.70 -3.62 -8.76
CA ALA A 105 1.56 -3.17 -9.54
C ALA A 105 0.58 -2.36 -8.67
N LEU A 106 0.27 -2.84 -7.47
CA LEU A 106 -0.58 -2.13 -6.51
C LEU A 106 -0.01 -0.76 -6.14
N LEU A 107 1.29 -0.67 -5.82
CA LEU A 107 1.93 0.60 -5.47
C LEU A 107 1.94 1.59 -6.64
N ALA A 108 2.19 1.10 -7.85
CA ALA A 108 2.12 1.90 -9.07
C ALA A 108 0.70 2.45 -9.30
N ASP A 109 -0.33 1.61 -9.11
CA ASP A 109 -1.72 2.02 -9.26
C ASP A 109 -2.10 3.08 -8.22
N ILE A 110 -1.67 2.94 -6.96
CA ILE A 110 -1.86 3.96 -5.92
C ILE A 110 -1.20 5.27 -6.33
N ALA A 111 0.08 5.24 -6.71
CA ALA A 111 0.82 6.43 -7.14
C ALA A 111 0.18 7.14 -8.34
N TRP A 112 -0.41 6.36 -9.26
CA TRP A 112 -1.16 6.87 -10.40
C TRP A 112 -2.45 7.58 -9.97
N ILE A 113 -3.28 6.96 -9.13
CA ILE A 113 -4.58 7.53 -8.74
C ILE A 113 -4.47 8.73 -7.80
N THR A 114 -3.42 8.78 -6.97
CA THR A 114 -3.15 9.92 -6.10
C THR A 114 -2.41 11.05 -6.81
N LYS A 115 -2.03 10.86 -8.08
CA LYS A 115 -1.21 11.79 -8.87
C LYS A 115 0.11 12.14 -8.19
N SER A 116 0.64 11.21 -7.39
CA SER A 116 1.95 11.37 -6.76
C SER A 116 3.07 11.12 -7.77
N GLY A 117 2.79 10.38 -8.86
CA GLY A 117 3.70 10.18 -9.99
C GLY A 117 3.82 11.40 -10.91
N THR A 118 5.04 11.65 -11.39
CA THR A 118 5.33 12.54 -12.52
C THR A 118 5.65 11.71 -13.76
N ILE A 119 5.09 12.08 -14.91
CA ILE A 119 5.61 11.62 -16.21
C ILE A 119 6.75 12.57 -16.54
N GLU A 120 7.99 12.11 -16.40
CA GLU A 120 9.13 12.80 -16.99
C GLU A 120 9.04 12.61 -18.51
N LEU A 121 8.74 13.69 -19.23
CA LEU A 121 8.66 13.75 -20.69
C LEU A 121 10.02 14.09 -21.31
#